data_AF-A0A2E0TBJ8-F1
#
_entry.id   AF-A0A2E0TBJ8-F1
#
_cell.length_a   1.000
_cell.length_b   1.000
_cell.length_c   1.000
_cell.angle_alpha   90.00
_cell.angle_beta   90.00
_cell.angle_gamma   90.00
#
_symmetry.space_group_name_H-M   'P 1'
#
loop_
_entity.id
_entity.type
_entity.pdbx_description
1 polymer ?
#
loop_
_entity_poly.entity_id
_entity_poly.type
_entity_poly.pdbx_seq_one_letter_code
_entity_poly.pdbx_strand_id
1 'polypeptide(L)'
;MARLASFGSLLLLLLGCNQLRDDLRRAEVDYERAQYEHAEVWLLDLEEDVADLDPPGRAKFYFLRGMTAYRLGHRTDALHYLALARETAGERGTGLRDVWRSSLEGTLRELTPTGATHRARERDAEPIDGAGPRPASEDASSSEPAEDDGAPEEPGAASAS
;
A
#
# COMPACT_ATOMS: atom_id res chain seq x y z
N MET A 1 -45.21 7.19 15.50
CA MET A 1 -43.94 7.87 15.79
C MET A 1 -42.76 7.14 15.13
N ALA A 2 -42.77 7.00 13.79
CA ALA A 2 -41.76 6.20 13.06
C ALA A 2 -41.11 6.97 11.88
N ARG A 3 -41.37 8.27 11.76
CA ARG A 3 -40.87 9.10 10.64
C ARG A 3 -39.68 10.00 10.99
N LEU A 4 -39.32 10.11 12.28
CA LEU A 4 -38.15 10.89 12.71
C LEU A 4 -36.84 10.09 12.70
N ALA A 5 -36.88 8.75 12.80
CA ALA A 5 -35.68 7.92 12.75
C ALA A 5 -35.02 7.93 11.36
N SER A 6 -35.81 8.08 10.28
CA SER A 6 -35.30 8.05 8.90
C SER A 6 -34.57 9.33 8.47
N PHE A 7 -34.85 10.47 9.10
CA PHE A 7 -34.17 11.74 8.78
C PHE A 7 -32.80 11.87 9.44
N GLY A 8 -32.57 11.22 10.59
CA GLY A 8 -31.26 11.23 11.26
C GLY A 8 -30.19 10.46 10.51
N SER A 9 -30.55 9.36 9.85
CA SER A 9 -29.59 8.49 9.17
C SER A 9 -29.01 9.10 7.88
N LEU A 10 -29.77 9.95 7.17
CA LEU A 10 -29.31 10.58 5.93
C LEU A 10 -28.34 11.75 6.20
N LEU A 11 -28.45 12.41 7.36
CA LEU A 11 -27.58 13.53 7.72
C LEU A 11 -26.15 13.06 8.06
N LEU A 12 -26.02 11.89 8.68
CA LEU A 12 -24.72 11.32 9.07
C LEU A 12 -23.83 10.97 7.86
N LEU A 13 -24.41 10.46 6.77
CA LEU A 13 -23.64 10.12 5.57
C LEU A 13 -23.07 11.35 4.85
N LEU A 14 -23.79 12.47 4.83
CA LEU A 14 -23.33 13.69 4.18
C LEU A 14 -22.17 14.36 4.93
N LEU A 15 -22.10 14.20 6.26
CA LEU A 15 -21.00 14.73 7.06
C LEU A 15 -19.69 13.94 6.83
N GLY A 16 -19.77 12.63 6.66
CA GLY A 16 -18.59 11.78 6.45
C GLY A 16 -17.81 12.14 5.18
N CYS A 17 -18.51 12.31 4.05
CA CYS A 17 -17.85 12.67 2.79
C CYS A 17 -17.18 14.05 2.81
N ASN A 18 -17.70 15.00 3.60
CA ASN A 18 -17.08 16.32 3.72
C ASN A 18 -15.83 16.26 4.61
N GLN A 19 -15.87 15.46 5.67
CA GLN A 19 -14.74 15.26 6.56
C GLN A 19 -13.54 14.63 5.83
N LEU A 20 -13.74 13.54 5.07
CA LEU A 20 -12.67 12.89 4.30
C LEU A 20 -11.98 13.84 3.31
N ARG A 21 -12.76 14.72 2.67
CA ARG A 21 -12.22 15.74 1.76
C ARG A 21 -11.43 16.82 2.49
N ASP A 22 -11.86 17.21 3.68
CA ASP A 22 -11.17 18.18 4.51
C ASP A 22 -9.86 17.59 5.07
N ASP A 23 -9.87 16.33 5.52
CA ASP A 23 -8.68 15.62 5.97
C ASP A 23 -7.67 15.42 4.83
N LEU A 24 -8.14 15.05 3.63
CA LEU A 24 -7.27 14.95 2.46
C LEU A 24 -6.66 16.31 2.07
N ARG A 25 -7.41 17.40 2.25
CA ARG A 25 -6.88 18.76 2.03
C ARG A 25 -5.84 19.13 3.08
N ARG A 26 -6.03 18.76 4.36
CA ARG A 26 -5.03 18.98 5.42
C ARG A 26 -3.72 18.26 5.09
N ALA A 27 -3.81 16.99 4.69
CA ALA A 27 -2.66 16.22 4.22
C ALA A 27 -1.94 16.88 3.02
N GLU A 28 -2.70 17.37 2.02
CA GLU A 28 -2.12 18.09 0.87
C GLU A 28 -1.35 19.34 1.31
N VAL A 29 -1.92 20.14 2.22
CA VAL A 29 -1.28 21.36 2.74
C VAL A 29 0.01 21.04 3.49
N ASP A 30 0.00 20.03 4.35
CA ASP A 30 1.18 19.62 5.11
C ASP A 30 2.27 19.07 4.17
N TYR A 31 1.89 18.28 3.18
CA TYR A 31 2.80 17.80 2.13
C TYR A 31 3.42 18.95 1.33
N GLU A 32 2.63 19.93 0.88
CA GLU A 32 3.10 21.10 0.13
C GLU A 32 4.06 21.97 0.94
N ARG A 33 3.91 21.98 2.27
CA ARG A 33 4.81 22.65 3.21
C ARG A 33 6.05 21.83 3.58
N ALA A 34 6.23 20.66 2.96
CA ALA A 34 7.28 19.70 3.28
C ALA A 34 7.25 19.19 4.73
N GLN A 35 6.08 19.21 5.37
CA GLN A 35 5.84 18.62 6.69
C GLN A 35 5.37 17.17 6.52
N TYR A 36 6.25 16.32 6.01
CA TYR A 36 5.90 14.98 5.54
C TYR A 36 5.42 14.07 6.67
N GLU A 37 6.00 14.19 7.86
CA GLU A 37 5.60 13.44 9.05
C GLU A 37 4.18 13.82 9.49
N HIS A 38 3.80 15.10 9.39
CA HIS A 38 2.44 15.55 9.69
C HIS A 38 1.45 15.11 8.61
N ALA A 39 1.85 15.21 7.34
CA ALA A 39 1.04 14.71 6.24
C ALA A 39 0.76 13.20 6.40
N GLU A 40 1.75 12.41 6.83
CA GLU A 40 1.58 10.98 7.07
C GLU A 40 0.54 10.68 8.15
N VAL A 41 0.48 11.45 9.23
CA VAL A 41 -0.55 11.29 10.27
C VAL A 41 -1.96 11.37 9.68
N TRP A 42 -2.24 12.41 8.87
CA TRP A 42 -3.54 12.56 8.21
C TRP A 42 -3.81 11.47 7.18
N LEU A 43 -2.78 11.02 6.45
CA LEU A 43 -2.92 10.01 5.41
C LEU A 43 -3.15 8.61 5.98
N LEU A 44 -2.58 8.28 7.14
CA LEU A 44 -2.85 7.02 7.82
C LEU A 44 -4.28 6.94 8.34
N ASP A 45 -4.81 8.04 8.89
CA ASP A 45 -6.20 8.11 9.36
C ASP A 45 -7.21 7.92 8.20
N LEU A 46 -6.89 8.48 7.03
CA LEU A 46 -7.71 8.34 5.81
C LEU A 46 -7.66 6.96 5.15
N GLU A 47 -6.71 6.10 5.50
CA GLU A 47 -6.42 4.88 4.74
C GLU A 47 -7.58 3.88 4.77
N GLU A 48 -8.28 3.77 5.89
CA GLU A 48 -9.43 2.86 6.04
C GLU A 48 -10.63 3.30 5.18
N ASP A 49 -10.78 4.61 4.98
CA ASP A 49 -11.93 5.22 4.31
C ASP A 49 -11.62 5.67 2.87
N VAL A 50 -10.45 5.33 2.33
CA VAL A 50 -10.02 5.76 0.98
C VAL A 50 -11.01 5.32 -0.10
N ALA A 51 -11.70 4.20 0.08
CA ALA A 51 -12.67 3.68 -0.88
C ALA A 51 -13.88 4.62 -1.06
N ASP A 52 -14.20 5.42 -0.04
CA ASP A 52 -15.34 6.33 -0.01
C ASP A 52 -15.04 7.68 -0.69
N LEU A 53 -13.76 7.97 -0.97
CA LEU A 53 -13.37 9.12 -1.78
C LEU A 53 -13.82 8.93 -3.24
N ASP A 54 -14.18 10.05 -3.89
CA ASP A 54 -14.40 10.06 -5.33
C ASP A 54 -13.10 9.73 -6.10
N PRO A 55 -13.18 9.20 -7.34
CA PRO A 55 -11.99 8.72 -8.05
C PRO A 55 -10.82 9.73 -8.15
N PRO A 56 -11.06 11.03 -8.44
CA PRO A 56 -10.02 12.05 -8.35
C PRO A 56 -9.39 12.17 -6.95
N GLY A 57 -10.20 12.10 -5.89
CA GLY A 57 -9.74 12.11 -4.50
C GLY A 57 -8.86 10.90 -4.16
N ARG A 58 -9.24 9.70 -4.61
CA ARG A 58 -8.42 8.48 -4.42
C ARG A 58 -7.07 8.56 -5.11
N ALA A 59 -7.05 9.03 -6.36
CA ALA A 59 -5.80 9.21 -7.10
C ALA A 59 -4.87 10.20 -6.36
N LYS A 60 -5.42 11.32 -5.86
CA LYS A 60 -4.70 12.29 -5.04
C LYS A 60 -4.18 11.67 -3.74
N PHE A 61 -5.01 10.93 -3.01
CA PHE A 61 -4.62 10.25 -1.78
C PHE A 61 -3.40 9.34 -2.02
N TYR A 62 -3.48 8.44 -2.99
CA TYR A 62 -2.39 7.50 -3.29
C TYR A 62 -1.11 8.23 -3.71
N PHE A 63 -1.23 9.32 -4.48
CA PHE A 63 -0.08 10.15 -4.81
C PHE A 63 0.57 10.76 -3.57
N LEU A 64 -0.22 11.38 -2.68
CA LEU A 64 0.28 12.01 -1.46
C LEU A 64 0.90 10.99 -0.51
N ARG A 65 0.25 9.84 -0.29
CA ARG A 65 0.78 8.73 0.53
C ARG A 65 2.09 8.20 -0.03
N GLY A 66 2.15 7.94 -1.34
CA GLY A 66 3.34 7.44 -2.01
C GLY A 66 4.51 8.42 -2.03
N MET A 67 4.25 9.70 -2.33
CA MET A 67 5.30 10.73 -2.31
C MET A 67 5.76 11.05 -0.88
N THR A 68 4.87 11.04 0.10
CA THR A 68 5.24 11.20 1.52
C THR A 68 6.14 10.06 1.98
N ALA A 69 5.74 8.81 1.71
CA ALA A 69 6.57 7.63 1.97
C ALA A 69 7.95 7.73 1.28
N TYR A 70 7.99 8.19 0.02
CA TYR A 70 9.25 8.39 -0.70
C TYR A 70 10.16 9.41 -0.01
N ARG A 71 9.60 10.52 0.48
CA ARG A 71 10.33 11.59 1.18
C ARG A 71 10.86 11.14 2.55
N LEU A 72 10.13 10.27 3.23
CA LEU A 72 10.51 9.67 4.50
C LEU A 72 11.44 8.45 4.34
N GLY A 73 11.71 8.01 3.11
CA GLY A 73 12.63 6.90 2.82
C GLY A 73 11.96 5.52 2.80
N HIS A 74 10.64 5.43 2.96
CA HIS A 74 9.86 4.20 2.86
C HIS A 74 9.63 3.83 1.38
N ARG A 75 10.69 3.35 0.71
CA ARG A 75 10.71 3.16 -0.75
C ARG A 75 9.73 2.10 -1.26
N THR A 76 9.54 1.00 -0.51
CA THR A 76 8.58 -0.05 -0.87
C THR A 76 7.15 0.47 -0.84
N ASP A 77 6.78 1.17 0.23
CA ASP A 77 5.45 1.77 0.37
C ASP A 77 5.24 2.86 -0.69
N ALA A 78 6.26 3.67 -0.93
CA ALA A 78 6.25 4.64 -2.01
C ALA A 78 5.94 4.01 -3.37
N LEU A 79 6.63 2.93 -3.72
CA LEU A 79 6.37 2.20 -4.97
C LEU A 79 4.93 1.69 -5.01
N HIS A 80 4.47 1.07 -3.92
CA HIS A 80 3.12 0.52 -3.84
C HIS A 80 2.05 1.59 -4.09
N TYR A 81 2.04 2.67 -3.30
CA TYR A 81 1.01 3.70 -3.41
C TYR A 81 1.14 4.53 -4.70
N LEU A 82 2.36 4.79 -5.19
CA LEU A 82 2.51 5.49 -6.47
C LEU A 82 2.02 4.65 -7.65
N ALA A 83 2.15 3.32 -7.60
CA ALA A 83 1.56 2.44 -8.60
C ALA A 83 0.03 2.51 -8.56
N LEU A 84 -0.57 2.48 -7.37
CA LEU A 84 -2.02 2.67 -7.19
C LEU A 84 -2.48 4.04 -7.68
N ALA A 85 -1.70 5.09 -7.45
CA ALA A 85 -1.99 6.44 -7.92
C ALA A 85 -2.01 6.49 -9.45
N ARG A 86 -1.03 5.88 -10.13
CA ARG A 86 -0.98 5.81 -11.59
C ARG A 86 -2.21 5.10 -12.16
N GLU A 87 -2.52 3.94 -11.60
CA GLU A 87 -3.66 3.12 -12.03
C GLU A 87 -4.99 3.88 -11.82
N THR A 88 -5.17 4.46 -10.65
CA THR A 88 -6.41 5.18 -10.30
C THR A 88 -6.59 6.46 -11.13
N ALA A 89 -5.50 7.16 -11.46
CA ALA A 89 -5.55 8.38 -12.27
C ALA A 89 -5.80 8.07 -13.76
N GLY A 90 -5.38 6.89 -14.22
CA GLY A 90 -5.43 6.46 -15.61
C GLY A 90 -4.58 7.32 -16.56
N GLU A 91 -4.70 7.09 -17.86
CA GLU A 91 -3.90 7.78 -18.89
C GLU A 91 -4.07 9.31 -18.86
N ARG A 92 -5.26 9.80 -18.51
CA ARG A 92 -5.56 11.22 -18.42
C ARG A 92 -5.02 11.88 -17.15
N GLY A 93 -4.51 11.11 -16.19
CA GLY A 93 -4.02 11.61 -14.92
C GLY A 93 -5.11 12.30 -14.09
N THR A 94 -6.32 11.75 -14.08
CA THR A 94 -7.48 12.30 -13.36
C THR A 94 -7.15 12.50 -11.88
N GLY A 95 -7.47 13.68 -11.34
CA GLY A 95 -7.21 14.00 -9.93
C GLY A 95 -5.78 14.47 -9.60
N LEU A 96 -4.85 14.44 -10.58
CA LEU A 96 -3.47 14.88 -10.40
C LEU A 96 -3.15 16.12 -11.24
N ARG A 97 -2.43 17.07 -10.62
CA ARG A 97 -1.84 18.24 -11.31
C ARG A 97 -0.70 17.80 -12.21
N ASP A 98 -0.39 18.52 -13.29
CA ASP A 98 0.63 18.11 -14.26
C ASP A 98 2.03 17.94 -13.64
N VAL A 99 2.37 18.84 -12.71
CA VAL A 99 3.63 18.76 -11.94
C VAL A 99 3.67 17.46 -11.12
N TRP A 100 2.57 17.13 -10.45
CA TRP A 100 2.46 15.89 -9.65
C TRP A 100 2.53 14.64 -10.51
N ARG A 101 1.90 14.65 -11.69
CA ARG A 101 1.98 13.54 -12.65
C ARG A 101 3.42 13.32 -13.12
N SER A 102 4.12 14.40 -13.43
CA SER A 102 5.53 14.35 -13.82
C SER A 102 6.43 13.82 -12.70
N SER A 103 6.19 14.25 -11.45
CA SER A 103 6.89 13.72 -10.27
C SER A 103 6.60 12.23 -10.06
N LEU A 104 5.33 11.81 -10.15
CA LEU A 104 4.93 10.41 -10.02
C LEU A 104 5.66 9.52 -11.03
N GLU A 105 5.69 9.90 -12.31
CA GLU A 105 6.36 9.10 -13.35
C GLU A 105 7.88 9.08 -13.18
N GLY A 106 8.46 10.20 -12.74
CA GLY A 106 9.88 10.28 -12.38
C GLY A 106 10.24 9.33 -11.25
N THR A 107 9.49 9.39 -10.15
CA THR A 107 9.73 8.58 -8.96
C THR A 107 9.42 7.10 -9.20
N LEU A 108 8.36 6.76 -9.94
CA LEU A 108 8.11 5.37 -10.32
C LEU A 108 9.25 4.80 -11.15
N ARG A 109 9.80 5.55 -12.11
CA ARG A 109 10.95 5.09 -12.90
C ARG A 109 12.18 4.81 -12.03
N GLU A 110 12.41 5.65 -11.03
CA GLU A 110 13.49 5.47 -10.05
C GLU A 110 13.28 4.23 -9.16
N LEU A 111 12.07 4.04 -8.65
CA LEU A 111 11.74 2.98 -7.70
C LEU A 111 11.51 1.62 -8.34
N THR A 112 11.04 1.58 -9.60
CA THR A 112 10.65 0.34 -10.27
C THR A 112 11.88 -0.56 -10.49
N PRO A 113 11.86 -1.81 -9.99
CA PRO A 113 12.95 -2.76 -10.19
C PRO A 113 13.07 -3.16 -11.66
N THR A 114 14.30 -3.44 -12.09
CA THR A 114 14.60 -3.93 -13.45
C THR A 114 14.90 -5.42 -13.48
N GLY A 115 14.96 -6.09 -12.32
CA GLY A 115 15.22 -7.52 -12.18
C GLY A 115 13.98 -8.32 -11.78
N ALA A 116 14.17 -9.59 -11.40
CA ALA A 116 13.09 -10.51 -11.03
C ALA A 116 12.46 -10.24 -9.64
N THR A 117 12.65 -9.05 -9.06
CA THR A 117 12.15 -8.70 -7.73
C THR A 117 11.04 -7.66 -7.82
N HIS A 118 10.08 -7.72 -6.89
CA HIS A 118 9.00 -6.73 -6.77
C HIS A 118 9.30 -5.62 -5.74
N ARG A 119 10.45 -5.67 -5.07
CA ARG A 119 10.84 -4.68 -4.05
C ARG A 119 11.47 -3.46 -4.67
N ALA A 120 11.04 -2.27 -4.25
CA ALA A 120 11.57 -1.01 -4.73
C ALA A 120 13.10 -0.94 -4.69
N ARG A 121 13.69 -0.32 -5.72
CA ARG A 121 15.14 -0.11 -5.78
C ARG A 121 15.59 0.75 -4.60
N GLU A 122 16.53 0.24 -3.80
CA GLU A 122 17.21 1.02 -2.77
C GLU A 122 17.98 2.16 -3.44
N ARG A 123 18.04 3.35 -2.82
CA ARG A 123 18.89 4.42 -3.32
C ARG A 123 20.31 3.88 -3.29
N ASP A 124 20.96 3.79 -4.45
CA ASP A 124 22.27 3.15 -4.67
C ASP A 124 23.06 3.12 -3.36
N ALA A 125 23.09 1.95 -2.72
CA ALA A 125 24.08 1.73 -1.68
C ALA A 125 25.40 1.95 -2.39
N GLU A 126 26.10 3.04 -2.07
CA GLU A 126 27.47 3.20 -2.53
C GLU A 126 28.17 1.86 -2.27
N PRO A 127 28.92 1.32 -3.25
CA PRO A 127 29.77 0.17 -2.99
C PRO A 127 30.54 0.50 -1.72
N ILE A 128 30.27 -0.23 -0.64
CA ILE A 128 31.16 -0.19 0.50
C ILE A 128 32.44 -0.81 -0.05
N ASP A 129 33.39 0.05 -0.44
CA ASP A 129 34.72 -0.33 -0.90
C ASP A 129 35.28 -1.34 0.11
N GLY A 130 35.17 -2.63 -0.22
CA GLY A 130 35.60 -3.74 0.65
C GLY A 130 34.67 -4.96 0.74
N ALA A 131 33.39 -4.87 0.37
CA ALA A 131 32.51 -6.06 0.36
C ALA A 131 32.54 -6.73 -1.02
N GLY A 132 33.52 -7.63 -1.22
CA GLY A 132 33.55 -8.52 -2.38
C GLY A 132 32.25 -9.34 -2.52
N PRO A 133 32.02 -9.99 -3.69
CA PRO A 133 30.79 -10.72 -3.95
C PRO A 133 30.52 -11.73 -2.82
N ARG A 134 29.42 -11.56 -2.09
CA ARG A 134 28.92 -12.66 -1.25
C ARG A 134 28.48 -13.75 -2.22
N PRO A 135 29.12 -14.94 -2.21
CA PRO A 135 28.62 -16.05 -3.01
C PRO A 135 27.19 -16.34 -2.56
N ALA A 136 26.33 -16.58 -3.54
CA ALA A 136 25.01 -17.12 -3.31
C ALA A 136 25.18 -18.37 -2.44
N SER A 137 24.61 -18.38 -1.23
CA SER A 137 24.38 -19.63 -0.52
C SER A 137 23.28 -20.36 -1.26
N GLU A 138 23.71 -21.10 -2.28
CA GLU A 138 23.04 -22.28 -2.81
C GLU A 138 22.99 -23.33 -1.70
N ASP A 139 21.91 -23.33 -0.92
CA ASP A 139 21.51 -24.51 -0.15
C ASP A 139 20.27 -25.12 -0.81
N ALA A 140 20.54 -25.85 -1.89
CA ALA A 140 19.71 -26.95 -2.33
C ALA A 140 20.50 -28.24 -2.10
N SER A 141 20.10 -29.06 -1.14
CA SER A 141 20.42 -30.50 -1.15
C SER A 141 19.35 -31.32 -0.42
N SER A 142 18.43 -31.82 -1.24
CA SER A 142 17.75 -33.13 -1.27
C SER A 142 17.60 -34.04 -0.03
N SER A 143 16.32 -34.38 0.23
CA SER A 143 15.67 -35.72 0.34
C SER A 143 16.42 -36.91 0.99
N GLU A 144 15.97 -37.43 2.15
CA GLU A 144 15.06 -38.62 2.41
C GLU A 144 15.86 -39.87 2.89
N PRO A 145 15.27 -40.98 3.41
CA PRO A 145 14.16 -41.21 4.35
C PRO A 145 14.54 -42.20 5.49
N ALA A 146 13.66 -42.46 6.47
CA ALA A 146 13.61 -43.75 7.19
C ALA A 146 12.27 -43.96 7.92
N GLU A 147 11.57 -45.01 7.50
CA GLU A 147 10.45 -45.69 8.15
C GLU A 147 10.86 -46.28 9.51
N ASP A 148 9.95 -46.31 10.50
CA ASP A 148 9.87 -47.44 11.45
C ASP A 148 8.51 -47.47 12.18
N ASP A 149 7.73 -48.48 11.79
CA ASP A 149 6.81 -49.36 12.53
C ASP A 149 6.08 -48.91 13.81
N GLY A 150 4.77 -49.19 13.84
CA GLY A 150 4.03 -49.22 15.10
C GLY A 150 2.51 -49.06 15.00
N ALA A 151 1.83 -49.85 14.17
CA ALA A 151 0.42 -50.16 14.44
C ALA A 151 0.31 -51.10 15.66
N PRO A 152 -0.85 -51.11 16.36
CA PRO A 152 -1.82 -52.13 16.01
C PRO A 152 -3.27 -51.64 15.91
N GLU A 153 -3.98 -52.35 15.02
CA GLU A 153 -5.42 -52.42 14.72
C GLU A 153 -6.32 -52.58 15.98
N GLU A 154 -7.41 -51.81 16.13
CA GLU A 154 -8.84 -52.07 15.74
C GLU A 154 -9.54 -53.15 16.63
N PRO A 155 -10.89 -53.30 16.71
CA PRO A 155 -11.96 -52.67 15.94
C PRO A 155 -13.26 -52.32 16.70
N GLY A 156 -14.25 -51.74 16.00
CA GLY A 156 -15.67 -51.96 16.36
C GLY A 156 -16.72 -50.93 15.91
N ALA A 157 -17.26 -51.11 14.70
CA ALA A 157 -18.68 -51.31 14.36
C ALA A 157 -19.78 -50.59 15.21
N ALA A 158 -20.89 -50.05 14.69
CA ALA A 158 -21.55 -50.15 13.40
C ALA A 158 -22.69 -49.10 13.30
N SER A 159 -23.12 -48.94 12.05
CA SER A 159 -24.31 -48.33 11.45
C SER A 159 -25.63 -48.20 12.22
N ALA A 160 -26.41 -47.23 11.72
CA ALA A 160 -27.85 -47.24 11.44
C ALA A 160 -28.85 -47.14 12.61
N SER A 161 -29.52 -45.99 12.71
CA SER A 161 -30.93 -45.81 12.27
C SER A 161 -31.35 -44.35 12.33
#